data_AF-B2KBJ3-F1
#
_entry.id   AF-B2KBJ3-F1
#
_cell.length_a   1.000
_cell.length_b   1.000
_cell.length_c   1.000
_cell.angle_alpha   90.00
_cell.angle_beta   90.00
_cell.angle_gamma   90.00
#
_symmetry.space_group_name_H-M   'P 1'
#
loop_
_entity.id
_entity.type
_entity.pdbx_description
1 polymer ?
#
loop_
_entity_poly.entity_id
_entity_poly.type
_entity_poly.pdbx_seq_one_letter_code
_entity_poly.pdbx_strand_id
1 'polypeptide(L)'
;MNKVQVRCYRGYAVVDGEYNVEVEYTLPDFGYYTELYTDLRTGEIYALEIGDKNTASKTIDEIVAGIKCPITGRSLAGHLTKYPQSFLYKDKIGHFEPDKRYPNDEDSSIREFWEI
;
A
#
# COMPACT_ATOMS: atom_id res chain seq x y z
N MET A 1 13.42 5.93 -8.13
CA MET A 1 12.02 5.52 -8.00
C MET A 1 11.19 6.48 -8.80
N ASN A 2 10.24 5.96 -9.57
CA ASN A 2 9.27 6.76 -10.31
C ASN A 2 7.94 6.75 -9.56
N LYS A 3 7.06 7.69 -9.88
CA LYS A 3 5.67 7.61 -9.46
C LYS A 3 4.85 6.87 -10.50
N VAL A 4 3.92 6.05 -10.05
CA VAL A 4 2.98 5.30 -10.87
C VAL A 4 1.55 5.62 -10.49
N GLN A 5 0.67 5.61 -11.48
CA GLN A 5 -0.76 5.83 -11.29
C GLN A 5 -1.45 4.50 -11.00
N VAL A 6 -2.10 4.40 -9.85
CA VAL A 6 -2.79 3.20 -9.40
C VAL A 6 -4.25 3.53 -9.17
N ARG A 7 -5.15 2.66 -9.64
CA ARG A 7 -6.56 2.76 -9.32
C ARG A 7 -6.79 2.20 -7.91
N CYS A 8 -7.40 3.02 -7.06
CA CYS A 8 -7.71 2.67 -5.69
C CYS A 8 -9.18 2.93 -5.36
N TYR A 9 -9.67 2.17 -4.40
CA TYR A 9 -10.97 2.35 -3.76
C TYR A 9 -10.78 2.89 -2.35
N ARG A 10 -11.84 3.48 -1.79
CA ARG A 10 -11.80 4.05 -0.43
C ARG A 10 -12.36 3.08 0.59
N GLY A 11 -11.60 2.88 1.66
CA GLY A 11 -12.01 2.23 2.89
C GLY A 11 -12.08 3.22 4.03
N TYR A 12 -12.77 2.84 5.10
CA TYR A 12 -12.85 3.63 6.33
C TYR A 12 -12.53 2.75 7.53
N ALA A 13 -11.43 3.06 8.19
CA ALA A 13 -10.94 2.34 9.36
C ALA A 13 -11.33 3.05 10.66
N VAL A 14 -11.14 2.33 11.77
CA VAL A 14 -11.16 2.89 13.12
C VAL A 14 -9.76 2.73 13.71
N VAL A 15 -9.16 3.83 14.17
CA VAL A 15 -7.80 3.84 14.73
C VAL A 15 -7.84 4.49 16.11
N ASP A 16 -7.65 3.69 17.16
CA ASP A 16 -7.61 4.16 18.55
C ASP A 16 -8.73 5.14 18.93
N GLY A 17 -9.97 4.75 18.62
CA GLY A 17 -11.17 5.55 18.88
C GLY A 17 -11.47 6.66 17.87
N GLU A 18 -10.59 6.91 16.90
CA GLU A 18 -10.90 7.78 15.75
C GLU A 18 -11.62 6.99 14.67
N TYR A 19 -12.82 7.42 14.31
CA TYR A 19 -13.68 6.78 13.31
C TYR A 19 -13.53 7.46 11.95
N ASN A 20 -13.90 6.73 10.89
CA ASN A 20 -13.90 7.21 9.50
C ASN A 20 -12.50 7.65 9.02
N VAL A 21 -11.46 6.93 9.44
CA VAL A 21 -10.11 7.15 8.93
C VAL A 21 -10.05 6.60 7.51
N GLU A 22 -10.01 7.49 6.53
CA GLU A 22 -9.95 7.12 5.11
C GLU A 22 -8.64 6.38 4.82
N VAL A 23 -8.76 5.25 4.13
CA VAL A 23 -7.65 4.47 3.60
C VAL A 23 -7.92 4.11 2.14
N GLU A 24 -6.86 3.83 1.42
CA GLU A 24 -6.92 3.44 0.02
C GLU A 24 -6.62 1.94 -0.10
N TYR A 25 -7.25 1.26 -1.05
CA TYR A 25 -6.91 -0.14 -1.32
C TYR A 25 -7.06 -0.48 -2.79
N THR A 26 -6.27 -1.46 -3.22
CA THR A 26 -6.35 -2.09 -4.53
C THR A 26 -7.08 -3.43 -4.43
N LEU A 27 -7.46 -3.99 -5.57
CA LEU A 27 -8.19 -5.25 -5.67
C LEU A 27 -7.40 -6.27 -6.53
N PRO A 28 -6.25 -6.76 -6.04
CA PRO A 28 -5.33 -7.56 -6.85
C PRO A 28 -5.94 -8.85 -7.45
N ASP A 29 -6.95 -9.44 -6.80
CA ASP A 29 -7.61 -10.65 -7.31
C ASP A 29 -8.63 -10.39 -8.43
N PHE A 30 -8.86 -9.13 -8.80
CA PHE A 30 -9.91 -8.72 -9.72
C PHE A 30 -9.36 -8.07 -11.00
N GLY A 31 -8.22 -8.58 -11.48
CA GLY A 31 -7.56 -8.09 -12.70
C GLY A 31 -6.65 -6.87 -12.50
N TYR A 32 -6.49 -6.43 -11.25
CA TYR A 32 -5.46 -5.48 -10.87
C TYR A 32 -4.21 -6.26 -10.45
N TYR A 33 -3.03 -5.79 -10.83
CA TYR A 33 -1.78 -6.48 -10.48
C TYR A 33 -0.95 -5.66 -9.50
N THR A 34 -1.55 -4.72 -8.78
CA THR A 34 -0.82 -3.82 -7.90
C THR A 34 -1.18 -4.06 -6.45
N GLU A 35 -0.19 -4.36 -5.64
CA GLU A 35 -0.29 -4.32 -4.18
C GLU A 35 0.26 -3.00 -3.64
N LEU A 36 -0.28 -2.56 -2.50
CA LEU A 36 0.21 -1.39 -1.79
C LEU A 36 0.96 -1.81 -0.52
N TYR A 37 2.04 -1.10 -0.23
CA TYR A 37 2.87 -1.28 0.95
C TYR A 37 3.07 0.05 1.65
N THR A 38 3.27 0.06 2.96
CA THR A 38 3.56 1.29 3.71
C THR A 38 4.74 1.13 4.64
N ASP A 39 5.54 2.19 4.78
CA ASP A 39 6.58 2.30 5.79
C ASP A 39 5.98 2.87 7.07
N LEU A 40 5.86 2.04 8.11
CA LEU A 40 5.24 2.46 9.39
C LEU A 40 6.04 3.53 10.15
N ARG A 41 7.24 3.89 9.69
CA ARG A 41 8.04 4.99 10.27
C ARG A 41 7.64 6.36 9.72
N THR A 42 7.11 6.41 8.49
CA THR A 42 6.81 7.65 7.78
C THR A 42 5.36 7.76 7.35
N GLY A 43 4.65 6.64 7.24
CA GLY A 43 3.32 6.55 6.64
C GLY A 43 3.31 6.62 5.12
N GLU A 44 4.48 6.66 4.46
CA GLU A 44 4.55 6.70 3.00
C GLU A 44 4.02 5.39 2.41
N ILE A 45 3.29 5.49 1.29
CA ILE A 45 2.69 4.35 0.60
C ILE A 45 3.41 4.13 -0.74
N TYR A 46 3.67 2.86 -1.03
CA TYR A 46 4.40 2.37 -2.19
C TYR A 46 3.53 1.38 -2.97
N ALA A 47 3.69 1.38 -4.29
CA ALA A 47 3.01 0.45 -5.18
C ALA A 47 4.00 -0.58 -5.72
N LEU A 48 3.59 -1.85 -5.69
CA LEU A 48 4.33 -2.98 -6.24
C LEU A 48 3.46 -3.71 -7.26
N GLU A 49 3.97 -3.91 -8.48
CA GLU A 49 3.31 -4.76 -9.46
C GLU A 49 3.65 -6.25 -9.20
N ILE A 50 2.63 -7.01 -8.83
CA ILE A 50 2.68 -8.44 -8.57
C ILE A 50 2.34 -9.23 -9.84
N GLY A 51 3.08 -10.31 -10.09
CA GLY A 51 2.79 -11.21 -11.21
C GLY A 51 3.74 -11.12 -12.41
N ASP A 52 4.72 -10.22 -12.38
CA ASP A 52 5.89 -10.34 -13.27
C ASP A 52 6.84 -11.43 -12.73
N LYS A 53 7.61 -12.04 -13.63
CA LYS A 53 8.63 -13.06 -13.31
C LYS A 53 9.64 -12.57 -12.28
N ASN A 54 9.81 -11.26 -12.17
CA ASN A 54 10.76 -10.62 -11.26
C ASN A 54 10.27 -10.56 -9.80
N THR A 55 8.95 -10.65 -9.55
CA THR A 55 8.33 -10.48 -8.23
C THR A 55 7.66 -11.75 -7.71
N ALA A 56 7.28 -12.68 -8.60
CA ALA A 56 6.46 -13.86 -8.27
C ALA A 56 7.06 -14.83 -7.21
N SER A 57 8.37 -14.81 -6.98
CA SER A 57 9.04 -15.71 -6.03
C SER A 57 9.88 -15.00 -4.97
N LYS A 58 9.78 -13.67 -4.87
CA LYS A 58 10.57 -12.87 -3.93
C LYS A 58 9.70 -12.36 -2.81
N THR A 59 10.24 -12.35 -1.61
CA THR A 59 9.67 -11.61 -0.48
C THR A 59 9.79 -10.10 -0.73
N ILE A 60 8.95 -9.31 -0.07
CA ILE A 60 9.03 -7.85 -0.17
C ILE A 60 10.43 -7.35 0.19
N ASP A 61 11.07 -7.92 1.22
CA ASP A 61 12.41 -7.54 1.65
C ASP A 61 13.49 -7.82 0.60
N GLU A 62 13.33 -8.89 -0.18
CA GLU A 62 14.21 -9.19 -1.31
C GLU A 62 13.97 -8.26 -2.50
N ILE A 63 12.72 -7.84 -2.72
CA ILE A 63 12.37 -6.88 -3.79
C ILE A 63 12.96 -5.51 -3.46
N VAL A 64 12.78 -5.03 -2.22
CA VAL A 64 13.26 -3.72 -1.78
C VAL A 64 14.69 -3.73 -1.26
N ALA A 65 15.43 -4.83 -1.47
CA ALA A 65 16.83 -4.96 -1.10
C ALA A 65 17.67 -3.90 -1.84
N GLY A 66 18.10 -2.87 -1.12
CA GLY A 66 18.86 -1.74 -1.68
C GLY A 66 18.02 -0.54 -2.12
N ILE A 67 16.70 -0.62 -2.02
CA ILE A 67 15.80 0.53 -2.24
C ILE A 67 15.75 1.36 -0.95
N LYS A 68 15.82 2.69 -1.12
CA LYS A 68 15.75 3.66 -0.03
C LYS A 68 14.47 4.47 -0.13
N CYS A 69 13.88 4.77 1.02
CA CYS A 69 12.77 5.72 1.14
C CYS A 69 13.19 7.06 0.50
N PRO A 70 12.42 7.60 -0.46
CA PRO A 70 12.78 8.87 -1.12
C PRO A 70 12.71 10.07 -0.17
N ILE A 71 11.97 9.96 0.93
CA ILE A 71 11.79 11.03 1.93
C ILE A 71 12.92 11.02 2.97
N THR A 72 13.26 9.84 3.50
CA THR A 72 14.20 9.72 4.63
C THR A 72 15.59 9.21 4.25
N GLY A 73 15.76 8.67 3.04
CA GLY A 73 16.99 8.03 2.59
C GLY A 73 17.33 6.71 3.31
N ARG A 74 16.47 6.22 4.20
CA ARG A 74 16.66 4.96 4.94
C ARG A 74 16.27 3.76 4.08
N SER A 75 16.85 2.59 4.37
CA SER A 75 16.46 1.33 3.73
C SER A 75 14.97 1.03 3.94
N LEU A 76 14.32 0.52 2.90
CA LEU A 76 12.93 0.02 2.98
C LEU A 76 12.85 -1.44 3.45
N ALA A 77 13.91 -2.23 3.26
CA ALA A 77 13.95 -3.63 3.71
C ALA A 77 13.74 -3.73 5.22
N GLY A 78 12.85 -4.63 5.65
CA GLY A 78 12.45 -4.87 7.04
C GLY A 78 11.49 -3.83 7.62
N HIS A 79 11.01 -2.88 6.81
CA HIS A 79 10.18 -1.76 7.28
C HIS A 79 8.86 -1.59 6.54
N LEU A 80 8.68 -2.26 5.40
CA LEU A 80 7.43 -2.26 4.67
C LEU A 80 6.48 -3.31 5.22
N THR A 81 5.20 -2.93 5.32
CA THR A 81 4.09 -3.83 5.61
C THR A 81 2.99 -3.66 4.57
N LYS A 82 2.10 -4.65 4.44
CA LYS A 82 0.97 -4.58 3.51
C LYS A 82 0.02 -3.45 3.91
N TYR A 83 -0.30 -2.60 2.95
CA TYR A 83 -1.28 -1.53 3.07
C TYR A 83 -2.58 -1.94 2.35
N PRO A 84 -3.76 -1.66 2.91
CA PRO A 84 -4.01 -0.99 4.20
C PRO A 84 -4.14 -1.93 5.41
N GLN A 85 -3.68 -3.20 5.31
CA GLN A 85 -3.75 -4.17 6.42
C GLN A 85 -3.08 -3.66 7.71
N SER A 86 -2.00 -2.91 7.56
CA SER A 86 -1.41 -2.10 8.63
C SER A 86 -0.99 -0.75 8.05
N PHE A 87 -1.22 0.34 8.76
CA PHE A 87 -0.85 1.69 8.31
C PHE A 87 -0.58 2.64 9.47
N LEU A 88 0.22 3.68 9.22
CA LEU A 88 0.48 4.74 10.20
C LEU A 88 -0.56 5.85 10.08
N TYR A 89 -1.16 6.23 11.21
CA TYR A 89 -2.10 7.35 11.31
C TYR A 89 -1.82 8.13 12.59
N LYS A 90 -1.32 9.38 12.46
CA LYS A 90 -0.99 10.26 13.60
C LYS A 90 -0.19 9.54 14.71
N ASP A 91 0.91 8.88 14.33
CA ASP A 91 1.78 8.10 15.21
C ASP A 91 1.14 6.83 15.84
N LYS A 92 -0.05 6.43 15.38
CA LYS A 92 -0.73 5.20 15.77
C LYS A 92 -0.79 4.21 14.62
N ILE A 93 -0.83 2.92 14.94
CA ILE A 93 -1.01 1.88 13.93
C ILE A 93 -2.50 1.59 13.76
N GLY A 94 -2.99 1.81 12.54
CA GLY A 94 -4.31 1.41 12.10
C GLY A 94 -4.27 0.08 11.35
N HIS A 95 -5.42 -0.57 11.28
CA HIS A 95 -5.63 -1.79 10.51
C HIS A 95 -6.92 -1.69 9.70
N PHE A 96 -6.87 -2.12 8.45
CA PHE A 96 -8.05 -2.20 7.59
C PHE A 96 -7.93 -3.40 6.65
N GLU A 97 -8.96 -4.24 6.65
CA GLU A 97 -9.11 -5.31 5.67
C GLU A 97 -10.30 -4.93 4.78
N PRO A 98 -10.10 -4.72 3.47
CA PRO A 98 -11.22 -4.44 2.57
C PRO A 98 -12.18 -5.62 2.55
N ASP A 99 -13.48 -5.30 2.42
CA ASP A 99 -14.47 -6.34 2.17
C ASP A 99 -14.17 -7.02 0.82
N LYS A 100 -14.45 -8.32 0.72
CA LYS A 100 -14.27 -9.11 -0.50
C LYS A 100 -15.33 -8.81 -1.57
N ARG A 101 -16.27 -7.91 -1.27
CA ARG A 101 -17.29 -7.44 -2.22
C ARG A 101 -16.64 -6.53 -3.25
N TYR A 102 -17.02 -6.71 -4.51
CA TYR A 102 -16.59 -5.87 -5.62
C TYR A 102 -17.25 -4.48 -5.48
N PRO A 103 -16.49 -3.40 -5.20
CA PRO A 103 -17.01 -2.04 -5.20
C PRO A 103 -17.35 -1.60 -6.62
N ASN A 104 -18.27 -0.64 -6.78
CA ASN A 104 -18.58 -0.11 -8.11
C ASN A 104 -17.38 0.67 -8.64
N ASP A 105 -17.14 0.62 -9.95
CA ASP A 105 -16.02 1.35 -10.57
C ASP A 105 -16.11 2.87 -10.36
N GLU A 106 -17.33 3.40 -10.19
CA GLU A 106 -17.59 4.82 -9.87
C GLU A 106 -17.02 5.23 -8.50
N ASP A 107 -16.79 4.27 -7.59
CA ASP A 107 -16.20 4.49 -6.27
C ASP A 107 -14.66 4.44 -6.30
N SER A 108 -14.07 4.27 -7.49
CA SER A 108 -12.62 4.25 -7.67
C SER A 108 -12.05 5.63 -8.00
N SER A 109 -10.78 5.83 -7.66
CA SER A 109 -10.01 7.02 -8.02
C SER A 109 -8.58 6.65 -8.40
N ILE A 110 -7.96 7.45 -9.27
CA ILE A 110 -6.54 7.28 -9.63
C ILE A 110 -5.68 8.05 -8.64
N ARG A 111 -4.69 7.37 -8.05
CA ARG A 111 -3.74 7.92 -7.08
C ARG A 111 -2.31 7.67 -7.55
N GLU A 112 -1.40 8.50 -7.08
CA GLU A 112 0.02 8.40 -7.42
C GLU A 112 0.82 7.90 -6.23
N PHE A 113 1.55 6.80 -6.42
CA PHE A 113 2.44 6.22 -5.42
C PHE A 113 3.84 6.06 -5.97
N TRP A 114 4.82 5.94 -5.08
CA TRP A 114 6.15 5.52 -5.50
C TRP A 114 6.17 4.04 -5.86
N GLU A 115 6.75 3.72 -7.01
CA GLU A 115 6.99 2.34 -7.45
C GLU A 115 8.21 1.75 -6.74
N ILE A 116 8.06 0.51 -6.27
CA ILE A 116 9.12 -0.32 -5.67
C ILE A 116 9.25 -1.67 -6.36
#